data_AF-A0A3M1DSN7-F1
#
_entry.id   AF-A0A3M1DSN7-F1
#
_cell.length_a   1.000
_cell.length_b   1.000
_cell.length_c   1.000
_cell.angle_alpha   90.00
_cell.angle_beta   90.00
_cell.angle_gamma   90.00
#
_symmetry.space_group_name_H-M   'P 1'
#
loop_
_entity.id
_entity.type
_entity.pdbx_description
1 polymer ?
#
loop_
_entity_poly.entity_id
_entity_poly.type
_entity_poly.pdbx_seq_one_letter_code
_entity_poly.pdbx_strand_id
1 'polypeptide(L)'
;MLRSIHIRDFVIVEQLDLELEPGATVFTGETGAGKSILVDALGLALGDRASADLVRHGRRQAEVSACFGIGADTEVAQRLEEMGLAGLIRPGK
;
A
#
# COMPACT_ATOMS: atom_id res chain seq x y z
N MET A 1 -6.16 -9.44 1.11
CA MET A 1 -4.69 -9.64 1.05
C MET A 1 -4.07 -8.50 0.28
N LEU A 2 -2.94 -7.94 0.74
CA LEU A 2 -2.14 -6.97 -0.03
C LEU A 2 -1.60 -7.64 -1.30
N ARG A 3 -1.86 -7.04 -2.47
CA ARG A 3 -1.45 -7.52 -3.79
C ARG A 3 -0.28 -6.73 -4.34
N SER A 4 -0.31 -5.41 -4.16
CA SER A 4 0.80 -4.56 -4.55
C SER A 4 0.89 -3.33 -3.65
N ILE A 5 2.10 -2.77 -3.59
CA ILE A 5 2.35 -1.44 -3.03
C ILE A 5 3.23 -0.65 -4.00
N HIS A 6 2.82 0.59 -4.25
CA HIS A 6 3.51 1.55 -5.11
C HIS A 6 3.87 2.77 -4.25
N ILE A 7 5.13 3.18 -4.30
CA ILE A 7 5.66 4.30 -3.54
C ILE A 7 6.37 5.25 -4.51
N ARG A 8 6.09 6.55 -4.41
CA ARG A 8 6.85 7.61 -5.09
C ARG A 8 7.22 8.72 -4.12
N ASP A 9 8.48 9.16 -4.21
CA ASP A 9 9.01 10.32 -3.49
C ASP A 9 8.73 10.31 -1.97
N PHE A 10 8.85 9.14 -1.33
CA PHE A 10 8.57 8.93 0.10
C PHE A 10 9.87 8.70 0.89
N VAL A 11 10.17 9.56 1.86
CA VAL A 11 11.40 9.52 2.67
C VAL A 11 12.66 9.45 1.78
N ILE A 12 13.33 8.30 1.69
CA ILE A 12 14.50 8.05 0.84
C ILE A 12 14.18 7.14 -0.36
N VAL A 13 12.91 6.83 -0.61
CA VAL A 13 12.45 6.07 -1.78
C VAL A 13 12.05 7.06 -2.86
N GLU A 14 12.70 6.98 -4.02
CA GLU A 14 12.27 7.72 -5.21
C GLU A 14 11.09 7.00 -5.88
N GLN A 15 11.25 5.70 -6.12
CA GLN A 15 10.19 4.85 -6.64
C GLN A 15 10.36 3.42 -6.10
N LEU A 16 9.25 2.79 -5.74
CA LEU A 16 9.17 1.36 -5.45
C LEU A 16 7.85 0.82 -6.02
N ASP A 17 7.95 -0.25 -6.79
CA ASP A 17 6.80 -1.03 -7.26
C ASP A 17 7.01 -2.48 -6.80
N LEU A 18 6.13 -2.96 -5.93
CA LEU A 18 6.22 -4.29 -5.36
C LEU A 18 4.90 -5.04 -5.52
N GLU A 19 4.96 -6.21 -6.13
CA GLU A 19 3.87 -7.19 -6.18
C GLU A 19 4.11 -8.27 -5.13
N LEU A 20 3.03 -8.71 -4.46
CA LEU A 20 3.07 -9.72 -3.42
C LEU A 20 2.26 -10.94 -3.83
N GLU A 21 2.86 -12.11 -3.63
CA GLU A 21 2.23 -13.40 -3.84
C GLU A 21 1.60 -13.94 -2.55
N PRO A 22 0.57 -14.81 -2.65
CA PRO A 22 -0.02 -15.47 -1.50
C PRO A 22 1.03 -16.20 -0.64
N GLY A 23 0.81 -16.21 0.67
CA GLY A 23 1.68 -16.86 1.64
C GLY A 23 2.51 -15.88 2.45
N ALA A 24 3.67 -16.33 2.91
CA ALA A 24 4.56 -15.53 3.74
C ALA A 24 5.56 -14.76 2.88
N THR A 25 5.48 -13.42 2.88
CA THR A 25 6.50 -12.54 2.30
C THR A 25 7.50 -12.14 3.37
N VAL A 26 8.79 -12.38 3.12
CA VAL A 26 9.88 -12.03 4.05
C VAL A 26 10.72 -10.90 3.45
N PHE A 27 10.72 -9.75 4.11
CA PHE A 27 11.59 -8.63 3.76
C PHE A 27 12.89 -8.71 4.55
N THR A 28 13.99 -8.87 3.83
CA THR A 28 15.35 -8.84 4.39
C THR A 28 16.05 -7.56 3.97
N GLY A 29 17.12 -7.19 4.68
CA GLY A 29 17.91 -6.01 4.36
C GLY A 29 19.14 -5.92 5.25
N GLU A 30 20.17 -5.23 4.76
CA GLU A 30 21.41 -4.97 5.49
C GLU A 30 21.18 -3.99 6.65
N THR A 31 20.41 -2.94 6.38
CA THR A 31 19.99 -1.96 7.37
C THR A 31 18.47 -2.00 7.50
N GLY A 32 17.96 -1.92 8.74
CA GLY A 32 16.51 -1.99 9.00
C GLY A 32 15.70 -0.85 8.39
N ALA A 33 16.35 0.20 7.90
CA ALA A 33 15.71 1.39 7.32
C ALA A 33 14.77 1.06 6.17
N GLY A 34 15.20 0.24 5.20
CA GLY A 34 14.35 -0.10 4.04
C GLY A 34 13.08 -0.85 4.42
N LYS A 35 13.18 -1.75 5.42
CA LYS A 35 12.03 -2.48 5.93
C LYS A 35 11.07 -1.57 6.69
N SER A 36 11.58 -0.72 7.58
CA SER A 36 10.74 0.24 8.32
C SER A 36 10.01 1.19 7.37
N ILE A 37 10.69 1.71 6.35
CA ILE A 37 10.07 2.59 5.34
C ILE A 37 8.89 1.92 4.64
N LEU A 38 9.00 0.64 4.30
CA LEU A 38 7.90 -0.09 3.65
C LEU A 38 6.70 -0.26 4.59
N VAL A 39 6.96 -0.52 5.88
CA VAL A 39 5.92 -0.60 6.91
C VAL A 39 5.25 0.76 7.11
N ASP A 40 6.02 1.84 7.20
CA ASP A 40 5.52 3.21 7.36
C ASP A 40 4.69 3.64 6.15
N ALA A 41 5.13 3.32 4.93
CA ALA A 41 4.40 3.57 3.71
C ALA A 41 3.06 2.81 3.69
N LEU A 42 3.06 1.53 4.08
CA LEU A 42 1.84 0.74 4.19
C LEU A 42 0.88 1.33 5.23
N GLY A 43 1.39 1.78 6.38
CA GLY A 43 0.60 2.48 7.40
C GLY A 43 -0.07 3.73 6.85
N LEU A 44 0.68 4.56 6.11
CA LEU A 44 0.14 5.76 5.46
C LEU A 44 -0.98 5.40 4.47
N ALA A 45 -0.81 4.36 3.66
CA ALA A 45 -1.84 3.90 2.71
C ALA A 45 -3.11 3.39 3.41
N LEU A 46 -3.00 2.93 4.66
CA LEU A 46 -4.11 2.45 5.48
C LEU A 46 -4.76 3.56 6.32
N GLY A 47 -4.29 4.81 6.20
CA GLY A 47 -4.90 5.97 6.85
C GLY A 47 -4.16 6.48 8.09
N ASP A 48 -2.92 6.03 8.33
CA ASP A 48 -2.08 6.66 9.35
C ASP A 48 -1.84 8.14 9.05
N ARG A 49 -1.46 8.87 10.09
CA ARG A 49 -1.27 10.32 10.01
C ARG A 49 -0.14 10.67 9.03
N ALA A 50 -0.49 11.42 7.98
CA ALA A 50 0.48 12.03 7.08
C ALA A 50 1.26 13.17 7.75
N SER A 51 2.57 13.25 7.49
CA SER A 51 3.45 14.39 7.83
C SER A 51 4.21 14.87 6.58
N ALA A 52 4.56 16.14 6.55
CA ALA A 52 5.39 16.72 5.49
C ALA A 52 6.80 16.08 5.45
N ASP A 53 7.29 15.58 6.59
CA ASP A 53 8.59 14.90 6.70
C ASP A 53 8.66 13.57 5.95
N LEU A 54 7.50 13.02 5.56
CA LEU A 54 7.41 11.83 4.72
C LEU A 54 7.69 12.14 3.24
N VAL A 55 7.65 13.41 2.83
CA VAL A 55 7.97 13.82 1.46
C VAL A 55 9.48 13.84 1.29
N ARG A 56 9.97 13.13 0.27
CA ARG A 56 11.40 13.10 -0.07
C ARG A 56 11.92 14.53 -0.27
N HIS A 57 13.12 14.78 0.26
CA HIS A 57 13.76 16.10 0.15
C HIS A 57 13.80 16.60 -1.31
N GLY A 58 13.35 17.84 -1.53
CA GLY A 58 13.31 18.46 -2.86
C GLY A 58 12.12 18.06 -3.73
N ARG A 59 11.19 17.27 -3.20
CA ARG A 59 9.94 16.88 -3.87
C ARG A 59 8.76 17.65 -3.28
N ARG A 60 7.70 17.78 -4.07
CA ARG A 60 6.50 18.53 -3.71
C ARG A 60 5.45 17.68 -2.99
N GLN A 61 5.44 16.38 -3.25
CA GLN A 61 4.49 15.43 -2.70
C GLN A 61 5.13 14.04 -2.65
N ALA A 62 4.58 13.18 -1.79
CA ALA A 62 4.81 11.74 -1.81
C ALA A 62 3.50 11.05 -2.17
N GLU A 63 3.59 9.93 -2.86
CA GLU A 63 2.44 9.08 -3.18
C GLU A 63 2.70 7.68 -2.65
N VAL A 64 1.72 7.14 -1.93
CA VAL A 64 1.71 5.72 -1.59
C VAL A 64 0.36 5.16 -1.99
N SER A 65 0.36 4.04 -2.70
CA SER A 65 -0.85 3.32 -3.11
C SER A 65 -0.69 1.85 -2.82
N ALA A 66 -1.67 1.27 -2.13
CA ALA A 66 -1.70 -0.16 -1.82
C ALA A 66 -2.95 -0.78 -2.45
N CYS A 67 -2.77 -1.89 -3.16
CA CYS A 67 -3.87 -2.65 -3.74
C CYS A 67 -4.15 -3.86 -2.87
N PHE A 68 -5.41 -4.04 -2.48
CA PHE A 68 -5.84 -5.20 -1.69
C PHE A 68 -6.86 -6.03 -2.49
N GLY A 69 -6.60 -7.33 -2.58
CA GLY A 69 -7.63 -8.29 -2.96
C GLY A 69 -8.57 -8.54 -1.78
N ILE A 70 -9.87 -8.34 -1.98
CA ILE A 70 -10.91 -8.64 -1.00
C ILE A 70 -11.70 -9.89 -1.41
N GLY A 71 -12.08 -10.71 -0.43
CA GLY A 71 -12.93 -11.87 -0.67
C GLY A 71 -14.38 -11.45 -0.85
N ALA A 72 -15.13 -12.18 -1.68
CA ALA A 72 -16.53 -11.88 -1.98
C ALA A 72 -17.42 -11.91 -0.72
N ASP A 73 -17.10 -12.78 0.25
CA ASP A 73 -17.91 -12.98 1.45
C ASP A 73 -17.45 -12.12 2.64
N THR A 74 -16.71 -11.04 2.40
CA THR A 74 -16.21 -10.16 3.45
C THR A 74 -17.17 -9.01 3.75
N GLU A 75 -17.16 -8.48 4.98
CA GLU A 75 -17.93 -7.28 5.33
C GLU A 75 -17.58 -6.11 4.39
N VAL A 76 -16.32 -5.98 3.99
CA VAL A 76 -15.87 -4.96 3.03
C VAL A 76 -16.58 -5.11 1.68
N ALA A 77 -16.73 -6.33 1.16
CA ALA A 77 -17.45 -6.58 -0.08
C ALA A 77 -18.93 -6.20 0.02
N GLN A 78 -19.59 -6.55 1.14
CA GLN A 78 -20.98 -6.16 1.41
C GLN A 78 -21.14 -4.64 1.49
N ARG A 79 -20.25 -3.96 2.21
CA ARG A 79 -20.24 -2.49 2.30
C ARG A 79 -20.06 -1.81 0.94
N LEU A 80 -19.18 -2.35 0.11
CA LEU A 80 -19.00 -1.83 -1.25
C LEU A 80 -20.25 -2.05 -2.11
N GLU A 81 -20.96 -3.17 -1.94
CA GLU A 81 -22.24 -3.41 -2.61
C GLU A 81 -23.32 -2.44 -2.16
N GLU A 82 -23.46 -2.19 -0.85
CA GLU A 82 -24.37 -1.17 -0.30
C GLU A 82 -24.10 0.23 -0.88
N MET A 83 -22.83 0.54 -1.15
CA MET A 83 -22.39 1.81 -1.76
C MET A 83 -22.57 1.85 -3.29
N GLY A 84 -23.02 0.76 -3.93
CA GLY A 84 -23.11 0.64 -5.39
C GLY A 84 -21.74 0.54 -6.08
N LEU A 85 -20.69 0.19 -5.34
CA LEU A 85 -19.30 0.10 -5.78
C LEU A 85 -18.83 -1.34 -6.06
N ALA A 86 -19.73 -2.33 -6.01
CA ALA A 86 -19.40 -3.73 -6.24
C ALA A 86 -18.65 -3.99 -7.57
N GLY A 87 -18.94 -3.20 -8.62
CA GLY A 87 -18.27 -3.29 -9.92
C GLY A 87 -16.80 -2.82 -9.96
N LEU A 88 -16.31 -2.16 -8.90
CA LEU A 88 -14.89 -1.79 -8.77
C LEU A 88 -14.01 -2.97 -8.35
N ILE A 89 -14.62 -4.04 -7.81
CA ILE A 89 -13.93 -5.29 -7.50
C ILE A 89 -13.77 -6.05 -8.81
N ARG A 90 -12.73 -5.74 -9.59
CA ARG A 90 -12.33 -6.66 -10.66
C ARG A 90 -11.72 -7.88 -9.99
N PRO A 91 -12.30 -9.08 -10.13
CA PRO A 91 -11.60 -10.29 -9.70
C PRO A 91 -10.27 -10.32 -10.45
N GLY A 92 -9.18 -10.27 -9.69
CA GLY A 92 -7.85 -10.51 -10.26
C GLY A 92 -7.90 -11.83 -10.99
N LYS A 93 -7.55 -11.83 -12.28
CA LYS A 93 -7.17 -13.06 -12.97
C LYS A 93 -6.02 -13.72 -12.23
#